data_AF-A0A5J4WZE2-F1
#
_entry.id   AF-A0A5J4WZE2-F1
#
_cell.length_a   1.000
_cell.length_b   1.000
_cell.length_c   1.000
_cell.angle_alpha   90.00
_cell.angle_beta   90.00
_cell.angle_gamma   90.00
#
_symmetry.space_group_name_H-M   'P 1'
#
loop_
_entity.id
_entity.type
_entity.pdbx_description
1 polymer ?
#
loop_
_entity_poly.entity_id
_entity_poly.type
_entity_poly.pdbx_seq_one_letter_code
_entity_poly.pdbx_strand_id
1 'polypeptide(L)'
;MSNLIRSLALLTCYKHNIHLNEEYNQQTLSIRRNSRNCLSWIHYYGNELYHSKLVSIRYAGVLVIAISAAGGQGEEQDNEINDSLVYIQQFLNNLHLGGNYTYFPPQVFLARISMEQIEEEGGIEEVESQFVNNRKVLSGFINDQVKWTKAATLNHFIPNS
;
A
#
# COMPACT_ATOMS: atom_id res chain seq x y z
N MET A 1 -21.32 2.16 -5.24
CA MET A 1 -19.97 2.54 -4.76
C MET A 1 -19.10 1.36 -4.30
N SER A 2 -19.63 0.27 -3.71
CA SER A 2 -18.79 -0.91 -3.37
C SER A 2 -18.12 -1.54 -4.60
N ASN A 3 -18.81 -1.53 -5.75
CA ASN A 3 -18.25 -2.02 -7.01
C ASN A 3 -17.03 -1.22 -7.48
N LEU A 4 -16.96 0.08 -7.21
CA LEU A 4 -15.82 0.91 -7.64
C LEU A 4 -14.55 0.55 -6.87
N ILE A 5 -14.61 0.48 -5.53
CA ILE A 5 -13.46 0.16 -4.67
C ILE A 5 -12.91 -1.22 -5.02
N ARG A 6 -13.79 -2.20 -5.20
CA ARG A 6 -13.40 -3.55 -5.61
C ARG A 6 -12.79 -3.57 -7.02
N SER A 7 -13.36 -2.86 -7.98
CA SER A 7 -12.79 -2.76 -9.34
C SER A 7 -11.41 -2.12 -9.32
N LEU A 8 -11.21 -1.05 -8.56
CA LEU A 8 -9.90 -0.42 -8.40
C LEU A 8 -8.88 -1.41 -7.82
N ALA A 9 -9.27 -2.19 -6.81
CA ALA A 9 -8.41 -3.23 -6.23
C ALA A 9 -7.97 -4.26 -7.27
N LEU A 10 -8.91 -4.77 -8.09
CA LEU A 10 -8.58 -5.69 -9.17
C LEU A 10 -7.64 -5.07 -10.22
N LEU A 11 -7.82 -3.78 -10.50
CA LEU A 11 -7.00 -3.06 -11.48
C LEU A 11 -5.55 -2.83 -11.00
N THR A 12 -5.29 -2.85 -9.69
CA THR A 12 -3.91 -2.74 -9.16
C THR A 12 -3.00 -3.90 -9.58
N CYS A 13 -3.59 -5.07 -9.88
CA CYS A 13 -2.88 -6.26 -10.37
C CYS A 13 -3.16 -6.52 -11.87
N TYR A 14 -3.75 -5.55 -12.58
CA TYR A 14 -4.16 -5.73 -13.97
C TYR A 14 -2.98 -6.17 -14.84
N LYS A 15 -3.13 -7.36 -15.45
CA LYS A 15 -2.19 -7.96 -16.41
C LYS A 15 -0.74 -7.91 -15.93
N HIS A 16 -0.54 -8.12 -14.64
CA HIS A 16 0.77 -8.02 -14.01
C HIS A 16 1.84 -8.94 -14.63
N ASN A 17 1.44 -10.08 -15.17
CA ASN A 17 2.34 -11.09 -15.77
C ASN A 17 2.34 -11.12 -17.30
N ILE A 18 1.84 -10.09 -17.99
CA ILE A 18 1.74 -10.08 -19.45
C ILE A 18 2.62 -8.97 -20.03
N HIS A 19 3.74 -9.37 -20.63
CA HIS A 19 4.61 -8.46 -21.38
C HIS A 19 4.31 -8.59 -22.87
N LEU A 20 3.59 -7.62 -23.44
CA LEU A 20 3.25 -7.61 -24.88
C LEU A 20 4.24 -6.76 -25.68
N ASN A 21 4.24 -5.44 -25.42
CA ASN A 21 5.14 -4.46 -26.00
C ASN A 21 5.28 -3.28 -25.04
N GLU A 22 6.25 -2.39 -25.30
CA GLU A 22 6.58 -1.30 -24.38
C GLU A 22 5.40 -0.36 -24.11
N GLU A 23 4.72 0.10 -25.16
CA GLU A 23 3.55 1.00 -25.02
C GLU A 23 2.44 0.36 -24.17
N TYR A 24 2.18 -0.92 -24.40
CA TYR A 24 1.19 -1.67 -23.65
C TYR A 24 1.59 -1.83 -22.18
N ASN A 25 2.86 -2.15 -21.92
CA ASN A 25 3.39 -2.28 -20.56
C ASN A 25 3.24 -0.96 -19.80
N GLN A 26 3.61 0.15 -20.43
CA GLN A 26 3.45 1.51 -19.89
C GLN A 26 1.99 1.85 -19.58
N GLN A 27 1.06 1.51 -20.47
CA GLN A 27 -0.38 1.69 -20.22
C GLN A 27 -0.87 0.86 -19.02
N THR A 28 -0.45 -0.40 -18.93
CA THR A 28 -0.85 -1.26 -17.79
C THR A 28 -0.25 -0.79 -16.47
N LEU A 29 1.01 -0.35 -16.45
CA LEU A 29 1.66 0.28 -15.29
C LEU A 29 0.87 1.50 -14.82
N SER A 30 0.54 2.39 -15.75
CA SER A 30 -0.28 3.58 -15.47
C SER A 30 -1.66 3.22 -14.88
N ILE A 31 -2.34 2.20 -15.40
CA ILE A 31 -3.62 1.72 -14.85
C ILE A 31 -3.44 1.22 -13.41
N ARG A 32 -2.41 0.40 -13.16
CA ARG A 32 -2.13 -0.13 -11.82
C ARG A 32 -1.82 0.98 -10.83
N ARG A 33 -0.93 1.91 -11.21
CA ARG A 33 -0.54 3.07 -10.41
C ARG A 33 -1.71 3.97 -10.09
N ASN A 34 -2.48 4.39 -11.10
CA ASN A 34 -3.64 5.25 -10.90
C ASN A 34 -4.70 4.58 -10.02
N SER A 35 -4.89 3.27 -10.15
CA SER A 35 -5.82 2.53 -9.29
C SER A 35 -5.38 2.53 -7.82
N ARG A 36 -4.08 2.29 -7.55
CA ARG A 36 -3.51 2.38 -6.19
C ARG A 36 -3.64 3.80 -5.63
N ASN A 37 -3.34 4.82 -6.44
CA ASN A 37 -3.49 6.22 -6.05
C ASN A 37 -4.94 6.51 -5.66
N CYS A 38 -5.92 6.15 -6.49
CA CYS A 38 -7.34 6.33 -6.18
C CYS A 38 -7.74 5.65 -4.86
N LEU A 39 -7.29 4.42 -4.60
CA LEU A 39 -7.51 3.74 -3.32
C LEU A 39 -6.85 4.48 -2.16
N SER A 40 -5.66 5.06 -2.38
CA SER A 40 -4.99 5.89 -1.39
C SER A 40 -5.81 7.13 -1.02
N TRP A 41 -6.35 7.83 -2.01
CA TRP A 41 -7.24 8.96 -1.77
C TRP A 41 -8.49 8.53 -1.00
N ILE A 42 -9.07 7.37 -1.32
CA ILE A 42 -10.23 6.83 -0.60
C ILE A 42 -9.91 6.54 0.86
N HIS A 43 -8.73 6.00 1.18
CA HIS A 43 -8.36 5.78 2.58
C HIS A 43 -8.09 7.10 3.29
N TYR A 44 -7.40 8.04 2.65
CA TYR A 44 -6.93 9.27 3.32
C TYR A 44 -8.09 10.20 3.70
N TYR A 45 -9.12 10.27 2.85
CA TYR A 45 -10.34 11.06 3.08
C TYR A 45 -11.53 10.20 3.53
N GLY A 46 -11.28 8.91 3.76
CA GLY A 46 -12.29 7.94 4.14
C GLY A 46 -12.73 8.09 5.59
N ASN A 47 -13.95 7.67 5.85
CA ASN A 47 -14.42 7.39 7.20
C ASN A 47 -14.37 5.87 7.45
N GLU A 48 -14.79 5.45 8.64
CA GLU A 48 -14.80 4.04 9.08
C GLU A 48 -15.47 3.08 8.07
N LEU A 49 -16.53 3.53 7.39
CA LEU A 49 -17.21 2.73 6.36
C LEU A 49 -16.29 2.44 5.16
N TYR A 50 -15.47 3.41 4.75
CA TYR A 50 -14.54 3.24 3.64
C TYR A 50 -13.31 2.42 4.05
N HIS A 51 -12.80 2.59 5.27
CA HIS A 51 -11.73 1.73 5.78
C HIS A 51 -12.15 0.28 5.89
N SER A 52 -13.35 0.00 6.42
CA SER A 52 -13.88 -1.35 6.50
C SER A 52 -13.98 -2.01 5.12
N LYS A 53 -14.38 -1.23 4.10
CA LYS A 53 -14.38 -1.70 2.70
C LYS A 53 -12.97 -2.01 2.20
N LEU A 54 -12.00 -1.13 2.42
CA LEU A 54 -10.61 -1.35 2.04
C LEU A 54 -10.01 -2.60 2.70
N VAL A 55 -10.28 -2.81 4.00
CA VAL A 55 -9.86 -4.04 4.69
C VAL A 55 -10.53 -5.27 4.09
N SER A 56 -11.84 -5.21 3.80
CA SER A 56 -12.57 -6.34 3.21
C SER A 56 -12.10 -6.74 1.80
N ILE A 57 -11.47 -5.82 1.06
CA ILE A 57 -10.87 -6.10 -0.26
C ILE A 57 -9.37 -6.38 -0.16
N ARG A 58 -8.83 -6.56 1.05
CA ARG A 58 -7.42 -6.81 1.33
C ARG A 58 -6.49 -5.73 0.77
N TYR A 59 -6.87 -4.46 0.90
CA TYR A 59 -6.10 -3.33 0.36
C TYR A 59 -4.63 -3.35 0.80
N ALA A 60 -4.34 -3.68 2.06
CA ALA A 60 -2.98 -3.79 2.56
C ALA A 60 -2.18 -4.90 1.84
N GLY A 61 -2.77 -6.08 1.65
CA GLY A 61 -2.17 -7.16 0.86
C GLY A 61 -1.97 -6.79 -0.61
N VAL A 62 -2.91 -6.04 -1.21
CA VAL A 62 -2.78 -5.52 -2.57
C VAL A 62 -1.55 -4.61 -2.72
N LEU A 63 -1.25 -3.77 -1.72
CA LEU A 63 -0.06 -2.92 -1.75
C LEU A 63 1.23 -3.72 -1.59
N VAL A 64 1.23 -4.77 -0.77
CA VAL A 64 2.36 -5.70 -0.65
C VAL A 64 2.65 -6.39 -1.98
N ILE A 65 1.63 -6.95 -2.63
CA ILE A 65 1.78 -7.59 -3.95
C ILE A 65 2.37 -6.61 -4.96
N ALA A 66 2.00 -5.32 -4.89
CA ALA A 66 2.57 -4.29 -5.75
C ALA A 66 4.06 -4.02 -5.49
N ILE A 67 4.57 -4.24 -4.27
CA ILE A 67 6.00 -4.16 -3.95
C ILE A 67 6.74 -5.36 -4.54
N SER A 68 6.26 -6.59 -4.31
CA SER A 68 6.84 -7.82 -4.87
C SER A 68 6.94 -7.76 -6.40
N ALA A 69 5.88 -7.24 -7.01
CA ALA A 69 5.71 -7.00 -8.44
C ALA A 69 6.74 -6.06 -9.07
N ALA A 70 7.27 -5.11 -8.28
CA ALA A 70 8.09 -4.01 -8.77
C ALA A 70 9.60 -4.32 -8.73
N GLY A 71 10.02 -5.55 -8.42
CA GLY A 71 11.43 -5.97 -8.28
C GLY A 71 12.32 -5.92 -9.54
N GLY A 72 11.91 -5.20 -10.60
CA GLY A 72 12.72 -4.92 -11.78
C GLY A 72 13.70 -3.74 -11.57
N GLN A 73 14.53 -3.45 -12.57
CA GLN A 73 15.45 -2.31 -12.54
C GLN A 73 14.84 -1.10 -13.28
N GLY A 74 14.69 0.03 -12.58
CA GLY A 74 14.33 1.31 -13.19
C GLY A 74 13.71 2.31 -12.21
N GLU A 75 13.76 3.58 -12.57
CA GLU A 75 13.23 4.68 -11.75
C GLU A 75 11.71 4.60 -11.58
N GLU A 76 10.99 4.12 -12.60
CA GLU A 76 9.54 3.95 -12.52
C GLU A 76 9.16 2.91 -11.46
N GLN A 77 9.89 1.80 -11.40
CA GLN A 77 9.72 0.74 -10.40
C GLN A 77 10.07 1.23 -9.00
N ASP A 78 11.16 1.99 -8.86
CA ASP A 78 11.56 2.61 -7.59
C ASP A 78 10.44 3.52 -7.04
N ASN A 79 9.79 4.29 -7.92
CA ASN A 79 8.63 5.11 -7.53
C ASN A 79 7.42 4.26 -7.14
N GLU A 80 7.13 3.15 -7.84
CA GLU A 80 6.04 2.24 -7.47
C GLU A 80 6.25 1.59 -6.10
N ILE A 81 7.49 1.19 -5.80
CA ILE A 81 7.88 0.65 -4.49
C ILE A 81 7.66 1.71 -3.42
N ASN A 82 8.20 2.92 -3.63
CA ASN A 82 8.04 4.03 -2.69
C ASN A 82 6.57 4.37 -2.44
N ASP A 83 5.77 4.55 -3.49
CA ASP A 83 4.35 4.92 -3.37
C ASP A 83 3.61 3.84 -2.56
N SER A 84 3.89 2.57 -2.81
CA SER A 84 3.26 1.44 -2.10
C SER A 84 3.67 1.38 -0.62
N LEU A 85 4.96 1.58 -0.30
CA LEU A 85 5.45 1.66 1.09
C LEU A 85 4.79 2.80 1.87
N VAL A 86 4.70 3.99 1.26
CA VAL A 86 4.04 5.17 1.83
C VAL A 86 2.56 4.89 2.10
N TYR A 87 1.86 4.25 1.16
CA TYR A 87 0.44 3.93 1.33
C TYR A 87 0.19 2.91 2.43
N ILE A 88 1.05 1.89 2.58
CA ILE A 88 0.95 0.95 3.71
C ILE A 88 1.13 1.70 5.04
N GLN A 89 2.20 2.50 5.15
CA GLN A 89 2.50 3.26 6.35
C GLN A 89 1.33 4.19 6.74
N GLN A 90 0.83 4.98 5.79
CA GLN A 90 -0.27 5.91 6.03
C GLN A 90 -1.55 5.18 6.42
N PHE A 91 -1.89 4.11 5.71
CA PHE A 91 -3.09 3.33 6.01
C PHE A 91 -3.04 2.74 7.42
N LEU A 92 -1.95 2.07 7.80
CA LEU A 92 -1.81 1.50 9.14
C LEU A 92 -1.80 2.59 10.22
N ASN A 93 -1.05 3.67 10.06
CA ASN A 93 -1.01 4.75 11.05
C ASN A 93 -2.38 5.40 11.24
N ASN A 94 -3.10 5.66 10.15
CA ASN A 94 -4.46 6.19 10.20
C ASN A 94 -5.38 5.26 10.99
N LEU A 95 -5.30 3.93 10.76
CA LEU A 95 -6.11 2.97 11.52
C LEU A 95 -5.74 2.92 13.02
N HIS A 96 -4.48 3.12 13.41
CA HIS A 96 -4.12 3.09 14.84
C HIS A 96 -4.35 4.40 15.59
N LEU A 97 -4.05 5.51 14.94
CA LEU A 97 -4.01 6.82 15.59
C LEU A 97 -5.29 7.62 15.35
N GLY A 98 -6.10 7.19 14.39
CA GLY A 98 -7.17 8.00 13.85
C GLY A 98 -6.67 8.93 12.73
N GLY A 99 -7.61 9.57 12.05
CA GLY A 99 -7.30 10.45 10.93
C GLY A 99 -6.97 11.86 11.40
N ASN A 100 -5.80 12.37 11.00
CA ASN A 100 -5.45 13.76 11.25
C ASN A 100 -6.22 14.74 10.34
N TYR A 101 -6.49 14.35 9.09
CA TYR A 101 -7.12 15.23 8.09
C TYR A 101 -8.65 15.12 8.10
N THR A 102 -9.16 13.90 8.06
CA THR A 102 -10.57 13.59 8.32
C THR A 102 -10.62 12.97 9.70
N TYR A 103 -11.11 13.69 10.70
CA TYR A 103 -11.10 13.20 12.08
C TYR A 103 -11.99 11.96 12.21
N PHE A 104 -11.39 10.86 12.68
CA PHE A 104 -12.08 9.64 13.10
C PHE A 104 -11.29 8.98 14.24
N PRO A 105 -11.96 8.24 15.14
CA PRO A 105 -11.27 7.57 16.23
C PRO A 105 -10.38 6.43 15.72
N PRO A 106 -9.35 6.01 16.48
CA PRO A 106 -8.61 4.78 16.22
C PRO A 106 -9.51 3.58 15.86
N GLN A 107 -9.16 2.88 14.80
CA GLN A 107 -9.83 1.69 14.25
C GLN A 107 -8.92 0.46 14.40
N VAL A 108 -8.45 0.21 15.63
CA VAL A 108 -7.42 -0.80 15.95
C VAL A 108 -7.77 -2.20 15.44
N PHE A 109 -9.05 -2.58 15.45
CA PHE A 109 -9.50 -3.87 14.91
C PHE A 109 -9.23 -4.01 13.41
N LEU A 110 -9.50 -2.97 12.63
CA LEU A 110 -9.21 -2.93 11.20
C LEU A 110 -7.70 -2.92 10.93
N ALA A 111 -6.94 -2.24 11.80
CA ALA A 111 -5.49 -2.26 11.74
C ALA A 111 -4.97 -3.70 11.86
N ARG A 112 -5.43 -4.43 12.89
CA ARG A 112 -5.00 -5.82 13.13
C ARG A 112 -5.28 -6.74 11.93
N ILE A 113 -6.49 -6.68 11.37
CA ILE A 113 -6.83 -7.48 10.17
C ILE A 113 -5.92 -7.10 8.99
N SER A 114 -5.62 -5.82 8.82
CA SER A 114 -4.73 -5.37 7.74
C SER A 114 -3.32 -5.91 7.89
N MET A 115 -2.83 -6.10 9.12
CA MET A 115 -1.54 -6.74 9.35
C MET A 115 -1.55 -8.23 9.12
N GLU A 116 -2.58 -8.92 9.59
CA GLU A 116 -2.76 -10.34 9.31
C GLU A 116 -2.73 -10.56 7.78
N GLN A 117 -3.37 -9.67 7.01
CA GLN A 117 -3.30 -9.69 5.54
C GLN A 117 -1.90 -9.42 4.99
N ILE A 118 -1.14 -8.48 5.56
CA ILE A 118 0.25 -8.22 5.13
C ILE A 118 1.11 -9.45 5.40
N GLU A 119 1.00 -10.05 6.58
CA GLU A 119 1.77 -11.23 6.98
C GLU A 119 1.41 -12.46 6.13
N GLU A 120 0.12 -12.70 5.87
CA GLU A 120 -0.36 -13.79 5.01
C GLU A 120 0.22 -13.75 3.59
N GLU A 121 0.48 -12.56 3.04
CA GLU A 121 1.07 -12.38 1.70
C GLU A 121 2.61 -12.32 1.73
N GLY A 122 3.26 -12.62 2.87
CA GLY A 122 4.72 -12.49 3.01
C GLY A 122 5.22 -11.04 2.96
N GLY A 123 4.34 -10.09 3.28
CA GLY A 123 4.60 -8.67 3.08
C GLY A 123 5.64 -8.07 4.00
N ILE A 124 5.94 -8.71 5.14
CA ILE A 124 7.01 -8.28 6.01
C ILE A 124 8.35 -8.53 5.31
N GLU A 125 8.55 -9.72 4.78
CA GLU A 125 9.74 -10.12 4.03
C GLU A 125 9.92 -9.26 2.78
N GLU A 126 8.83 -8.99 2.06
CA GLU A 126 8.86 -8.18 0.85
C GLU A 126 9.24 -6.73 1.14
N VAL A 127 8.69 -6.13 2.20
CA VAL A 127 9.10 -4.78 2.65
C VAL A 127 10.56 -4.77 3.08
N GLU A 128 11.01 -5.80 3.82
CA GLU A 128 12.41 -5.91 4.28
C GLU A 128 13.39 -6.09 3.12
N SER A 129 13.01 -6.82 2.08
CA SER A 129 13.85 -7.02 0.88
C SER A 129 14.22 -5.68 0.23
N GLN A 130 13.36 -4.66 0.32
CA GLN A 130 13.60 -3.34 -0.26
C GLN A 130 14.57 -2.49 0.57
N PHE A 131 15.05 -2.95 1.73
CA PHE A 131 16.00 -2.19 2.54
C PHE A 131 17.34 -1.96 1.82
N VAL A 132 17.74 -2.87 0.93
CA VAL A 132 18.96 -2.72 0.12
C VAL A 132 18.78 -1.72 -1.03
N ASN A 133 17.54 -1.30 -1.31
CA ASN A 133 17.24 -0.32 -2.33
C ASN A 133 17.56 1.10 -1.81
N ASN A 134 18.76 1.58 -2.16
CA ASN A 134 19.25 2.91 -1.79
C ASN A 134 18.89 4.00 -2.80
N ARG A 135 17.90 3.76 -3.66
CA ARG A 135 17.49 4.72 -4.69
C ARG A 135 16.80 5.91 -4.05
N LYS A 136 17.08 7.08 -4.62
CA LYS A 136 16.45 8.35 -4.25
C LYS A 136 15.28 8.60 -5.19
N VAL A 137 14.12 8.83 -4.60
CA VAL A 137 12.89 9.25 -5.25
C VAL A 137 12.53 10.66 -4.77
N LEU A 138 11.48 11.26 -5.32
CA LEU A 138 11.06 12.63 -4.97
C LEU A 138 10.79 12.81 -3.46
N SER A 139 10.27 11.77 -2.80
CA SER A 139 9.93 11.76 -1.38
C SER A 139 11.08 11.38 -0.43
N GLY A 140 12.29 11.10 -0.93
CA GLY A 140 13.44 10.70 -0.11
C GLY A 140 14.10 9.42 -0.59
N PHE A 141 14.61 8.61 0.34
CA PHE A 141 15.22 7.32 0.03
C PHE A 141 14.27 6.17 0.33
N ILE A 142 14.27 5.15 -0.53
CA ILE A 142 13.40 3.97 -0.35
C ILE A 142 13.72 3.24 0.97
N ASN A 143 15.00 3.10 1.32
CA ASN A 143 15.39 2.47 2.58
C ASN A 143 14.86 3.19 3.84
N ASP A 144 14.59 4.50 3.78
CA ASP A 144 13.97 5.24 4.88
C ASP A 144 12.47 4.97 4.95
N GLN A 145 11.81 4.86 3.79
CA GLN A 145 10.41 4.42 3.73
C GLN A 145 10.24 3.03 4.32
N VAL A 146 11.14 2.09 4.00
CA VAL A 146 11.13 0.74 4.58
C VAL A 146 11.18 0.80 6.11
N LYS A 147 12.03 1.65 6.70
CA LYS A 147 12.09 1.80 8.16
C LYS A 147 10.77 2.32 8.73
N TRP A 148 10.13 3.28 8.06
CA TRP A 148 8.86 3.84 8.53
C TRP A 148 7.69 2.88 8.35
N THR A 149 7.64 2.14 7.24
CA THR A 149 6.67 1.06 7.03
C THR A 149 6.83 0.00 8.11
N LYS A 150 8.06 -0.42 8.42
CA LYS A 150 8.34 -1.34 9.55
C LYS A 150 7.90 -0.78 10.90
N ALA A 151 8.10 0.50 11.16
CA ALA A 151 7.60 1.12 12.39
C ALA A 151 6.06 1.08 12.45
N ALA A 152 5.37 1.36 11.34
CA ALA A 152 3.91 1.31 11.27
C ALA A 152 3.35 -0.11 11.46
N THR A 153 4.04 -1.13 10.95
CA THR A 153 3.67 -2.55 11.18
C THR A 153 3.97 -3.01 12.61
N LEU A 154 4.91 -2.38 13.31
CA LEU A 154 5.21 -2.67 14.72
C LEU A 154 4.36 -1.88 15.72
N ASN A 155 3.77 -0.75 15.31
CA ASN A 155 2.86 0.04 16.16
C ASN A 155 1.60 -0.73 16.60
N HIS A 156 1.35 -1.91 16.03
CA HIS A 156 0.34 -2.88 16.49
C HIS A 156 0.62 -3.46 17.88
N PHE A 157 1.86 -3.43 18.36
CA PHE A 157 2.27 -4.08 19.61
C PHE A 157 2.23 -3.18 20.84
N ILE A 158 1.94 -1.88 20.67
CA ILE A 158 1.82 -0.95 21.80
C ILE A 158 0.33 -0.66 21.99
N PRO A 159 -0.37 -1.40 22.88
CA PRO A 159 -1.66 -0.94 23.34
C PRO A 159 -1.44 0.41 24.03
N ASN A 160 -2.11 1.45 23.55
CA ASN A 160 -2.24 2.69 24.32
C ASN A 160 -2.95 2.32 25.63
N SER A 161 -2.20 2.25 26.72
CA SER A 161 -2.64 2.02 28.09
C SER A 161 -3.50 3.16 28.60
#